data_AF-A0A317EMR6-F1
#
_entry.id   AF-A0A317EMR6-F1
#
_cell.length_a   1.000
_cell.length_b   1.000
_cell.length_c   1.000
_cell.angle_alpha   90.00
_cell.angle_beta   90.00
_cell.angle_gamma   90.00
#
_symmetry.space_group_name_H-M   'P 1'
#
loop_
_entity.id
_entity.type
_entity.pdbx_description
1 polymer ?
#
loop_
_entity_poly.entity_id
_entity_poly.type
_entity_poly.pdbx_seq_one_letter_code
_entity_poly.pdbx_strand_id
1 'polypeptide(L)'
;MMKETQYLMFDSNGLKTVKKSQIPEYYNTFNQNNLLDLNSIIFKLDEQSFLEYNLISKVENDLNNTAISSLKMSFIKIECQETELKMKLIESRMPELISHIAHFGYRTSSNSLKELIGYLESQNPLKFDQSKGHPFYEHNLKKLLFTLCLTNWPKGTNNYTNGLSFINGDGKLIYCHVSDQRSFLEFLIENTQITTKSGMERIYEENGELFIKLNLQIRFK
;
A
#
# COMPACT_ATOMS: atom_id res chain seq x y z
N MET A 1 33.03 -13.58 -21.46
CA MET A 1 32.77 -13.95 -20.05
C MET A 1 31.67 -13.06 -19.52
N MET A 2 30.50 -13.61 -19.17
CA MET A 2 29.51 -12.85 -18.41
C MET A 2 30.12 -12.57 -17.03
N LYS A 3 30.24 -11.30 -16.65
CA LYS A 3 30.57 -10.94 -15.26
C LYS A 3 29.47 -11.52 -14.39
N GLU A 4 29.80 -12.43 -13.49
CA GLU A 4 28.86 -12.85 -12.45
C GLU A 4 28.42 -11.59 -11.69
N THR A 5 27.11 -11.32 -11.67
CA THR A 5 26.56 -10.21 -10.90
C THR A 5 26.88 -10.45 -9.42
N GLN A 6 27.65 -9.53 -8.84
CA GLN A 6 27.96 -9.53 -7.42
C GLN A 6 26.87 -8.73 -6.69
N TYR A 7 26.36 -9.30 -5.60
CA TYR A 7 25.28 -8.77 -4.77
C TYR A 7 25.87 -8.30 -3.44
N LEU A 8 25.27 -7.34 -2.76
CA LEU A 8 25.68 -6.96 -1.41
C LEU A 8 24.67 -7.48 -0.40
N MET A 9 25.17 -8.16 0.63
CA MET A 9 24.43 -8.67 1.77
C MET A 9 25.03 -8.07 3.03
N PHE A 10 24.21 -7.43 3.85
CA PHE A 10 24.66 -6.84 5.11
C PHE A 10 24.30 -7.76 6.26
N ASP A 11 25.26 -8.01 7.14
CA ASP A 11 25.05 -8.81 8.35
C ASP A 11 25.51 -8.07 9.60
N SER A 12 25.48 -8.75 10.75
CA SER A 12 25.92 -8.18 12.02
C SER A 12 27.40 -7.72 12.02
N ASN A 13 28.17 -8.08 10.99
CA ASN A 13 29.57 -7.71 10.80
C ASN A 13 29.77 -6.71 9.63
N GLY A 14 28.69 -6.16 9.06
CA GLY A 14 28.77 -5.14 8.01
C GLY A 14 28.37 -5.62 6.61
N LEU A 15 28.66 -4.78 5.61
CA LEU A 15 28.39 -5.01 4.19
C LEU A 15 29.35 -6.06 3.62
N LYS A 16 28.82 -7.13 3.04
CA LYS A 16 29.60 -8.18 2.36
C LYS A 16 29.15 -8.33 0.91
N THR A 17 30.10 -8.51 0.02
CA THR A 17 29.80 -8.92 -1.35
C THR A 17 29.55 -10.42 -1.39
N VAL A 18 28.40 -10.84 -1.90
CA VAL A 18 27.98 -12.24 -2.07
C VAL A 18 27.60 -12.52 -3.52
N LYS A 19 27.75 -13.77 -3.96
CA LYS A 19 27.24 -14.21 -5.26
C LYS A 19 25.71 -14.40 -5.19
N LYS A 20 25.03 -14.33 -6.33
CA LYS A 20 23.58 -14.64 -6.42
C LYS A 20 23.22 -15.98 -5.78
N SER A 21 24.04 -17.00 -6.04
CA SER A 21 23.88 -18.36 -5.51
C SER A 21 24.06 -18.46 -4.00
N GLN A 22 24.63 -17.44 -3.36
CA GLN A 22 24.85 -17.36 -1.92
C GLN A 22 23.78 -16.55 -1.21
N ILE A 23 22.86 -15.91 -1.95
CA ILE A 23 21.69 -15.27 -1.37
C ILE A 23 20.77 -16.37 -0.86
N PRO A 24 20.43 -16.38 0.44
CA PRO A 24 19.54 -17.37 0.98
C PRO A 24 18.19 -17.39 0.23
N GLU A 25 17.66 -18.58 -0.02
CA GLU A 25 16.45 -18.77 -0.83
C GLU A 25 15.24 -17.99 -0.29
N TYR A 26 15.20 -17.74 1.01
CA TYR A 26 14.18 -16.93 1.65
C TYR A 26 14.23 -15.44 1.27
N TYR A 27 15.36 -14.90 0.80
CA TYR A 27 15.36 -13.55 0.18
C TYR A 27 14.79 -13.59 -1.24
N ASN A 28 14.81 -14.75 -1.91
CA ASN A 28 14.17 -14.94 -3.22
C ASN A 28 12.65 -15.07 -3.11
N THR A 29 12.07 -15.30 -1.91
CA THR A 29 10.61 -15.32 -1.71
C THR A 29 10.00 -13.93 -1.55
N PHE A 30 10.80 -12.88 -1.36
CA PHE A 30 10.36 -11.48 -1.50
C PHE A 30 10.14 -11.06 -2.97
N ASN A 31 10.16 -12.03 -3.91
CA ASN A 31 9.84 -11.83 -5.34
C ASN A 31 8.37 -11.49 -5.61
N GLN A 32 7.50 -11.47 -4.60
CA GLN A 32 6.19 -10.87 -4.77
C GLN A 32 6.34 -9.38 -4.48
N ASN A 33 6.41 -8.55 -5.52
CA ASN A 33 6.43 -7.08 -5.41
C ASN A 33 5.27 -6.53 -4.54
N ASN A 34 4.31 -7.36 -4.16
CA ASN A 34 3.16 -7.01 -3.35
C ASN A 34 3.49 -6.89 -1.85
N LEU A 35 3.28 -5.71 -1.29
CA LEU A 35 3.40 -5.43 0.14
C LEU A 35 2.07 -5.61 0.88
N LEU A 36 0.95 -5.37 0.20
CA LEU A 36 -0.38 -5.48 0.79
C LEU A 36 -1.41 -5.75 -0.31
N ASP A 37 -2.26 -6.75 -0.12
CA ASP A 37 -3.46 -6.97 -0.92
C ASP A 37 -4.69 -6.88 -0.01
N LEU A 38 -5.53 -5.88 -0.22
CA LEU A 38 -6.81 -5.72 0.47
C LEU A 38 -7.93 -5.91 -0.53
N ASN A 39 -8.62 -7.04 -0.42
CA ASN A 39 -9.69 -7.41 -1.34
C ASN A 39 -11.09 -6.92 -0.91
N SER A 40 -11.19 -6.19 0.21
CA SER A 40 -12.49 -5.80 0.76
C SER A 40 -12.39 -4.61 1.74
N ILE A 41 -12.26 -3.40 1.21
CA ILE A 41 -12.51 -2.16 1.96
C ILE A 41 -13.98 -1.79 1.75
N ILE A 42 -14.77 -1.75 2.82
CA ILE A 42 -16.22 -1.57 2.75
C ILE A 42 -16.57 -0.10 2.95
N PHE A 43 -17.33 0.44 2.00
CA PHE A 43 -17.91 1.76 2.07
C PHE A 43 -19.44 1.68 1.96
N LYS A 44 -20.14 2.58 2.65
CA LYS A 44 -21.56 2.82 2.47
C LYS A 44 -21.77 3.92 1.43
N LEU A 45 -22.68 3.68 0.50
CA LEU A 45 -23.08 4.65 -0.52
C LEU A 45 -24.17 5.58 0.03
N ASP A 46 -24.16 6.84 -0.40
CA ASP A 46 -25.27 7.75 -0.10
C ASP A 46 -26.48 7.50 -1.04
N GLU A 47 -27.64 8.08 -0.69
CA GLU A 47 -28.88 7.90 -1.46
C GLU A 47 -28.77 8.37 -2.91
N GLN A 48 -27.96 9.40 -3.18
CA GLN A 48 -27.76 9.89 -4.54
C GLN A 48 -26.94 8.88 -5.36
N SER A 49 -25.89 8.32 -4.77
CA SER A 49 -25.04 7.28 -5.37
C SER A 49 -25.81 5.97 -5.55
N PHE A 50 -26.80 5.69 -4.69
CA PHE A 50 -27.75 4.58 -4.86
C PHE A 50 -28.54 4.71 -6.17
N LEU A 51 -29.08 5.89 -6.44
CA LEU A 51 -29.84 6.16 -7.67
C LEU A 51 -28.95 6.08 -8.90
N GLU A 52 -27.75 6.66 -8.83
CA GLU A 52 -26.76 6.63 -9.91
C GLU A 52 -26.32 5.20 -10.25
N TYR A 53 -26.00 4.39 -9.23
CA TYR A 53 -25.66 2.99 -9.42
C TYR A 53 -26.78 2.18 -10.08
N ASN A 54 -28.02 2.35 -9.63
CA ASN A 54 -29.17 1.64 -10.21
C ASN A 54 -29.42 1.97 -11.68
N LEU A 55 -28.91 3.09 -12.17
CA LEU A 55 -28.92 3.43 -13.59
C LEU A 55 -27.75 2.77 -14.33
N ILE A 56 -26.54 2.81 -13.75
CA ILE A 56 -25.32 2.23 -14.34
C ILE A 56 -25.42 0.71 -14.44
N SER A 57 -25.88 0.02 -13.38
CA SER A 57 -25.99 -1.45 -13.34
C SER A 57 -27.02 -2.03 -14.31
N LYS A 58 -27.92 -1.20 -14.84
CA LYS A 58 -28.86 -1.60 -15.91
C LYS A 58 -28.22 -1.59 -17.30
N VAL A 59 -27.06 -0.95 -17.44
CA VAL A 59 -26.39 -0.73 -18.74
C VAL A 59 -25.04 -1.45 -18.80
N GLU A 60 -24.33 -1.56 -17.67
CA GLU A 60 -23.01 -2.17 -17.59
C GLU A 60 -23.01 -3.34 -16.59
N ASN A 61 -22.33 -4.45 -16.94
CA ASN A 61 -22.21 -5.62 -16.06
C ASN A 61 -21.15 -5.42 -14.95
N ASP A 62 -20.13 -4.59 -15.19
CA ASP A 62 -19.03 -4.32 -14.27
C ASP A 62 -18.85 -2.82 -14.05
N LEU A 63 -18.59 -2.41 -12.81
CA LEU A 63 -18.28 -1.02 -12.49
C LEU A 63 -16.84 -0.71 -12.89
N ASN A 64 -16.69 0.20 -13.86
CA ASN A 64 -15.38 0.76 -14.18
C ASN A 64 -14.95 1.83 -13.16
N ASN A 65 -13.66 2.20 -13.16
CA ASN A 65 -13.12 3.21 -12.25
C ASN A 65 -13.82 4.56 -12.36
N THR A 66 -14.28 4.95 -13.56
CA THR A 66 -14.98 6.21 -13.78
C THR A 66 -16.30 6.25 -13.01
N ALA A 67 -17.09 5.18 -13.07
CA ALA A 67 -18.32 5.04 -12.31
C ALA A 67 -18.05 5.07 -10.79
N ILE A 68 -17.03 4.35 -10.31
CA ILE A 68 -16.67 4.34 -8.89
C ILE A 68 -16.24 5.74 -8.42
N SER A 69 -15.55 6.49 -9.29
CA SER A 69 -15.01 7.81 -8.96
C SER A 69 -16.11 8.85 -8.67
N SER A 70 -17.28 8.76 -9.33
CA SER A 70 -18.40 9.69 -9.11
C SER A 70 -19.16 9.42 -7.82
N LEU A 71 -19.13 8.17 -7.33
CA LEU A 71 -19.85 7.79 -6.12
C LEU A 71 -19.34 8.54 -4.89
N LYS A 72 -20.31 8.95 -4.06
CA LYS A 72 -20.08 9.44 -2.71
C LYS A 72 -20.23 8.25 -1.76
N MET A 73 -19.14 7.99 -1.05
CA MET A 73 -19.00 6.82 -0.20
C MET A 73 -18.45 7.24 1.16
N SER A 74 -18.88 6.55 2.22
CA SER A 74 -18.38 6.71 3.58
C SER A 74 -17.73 5.41 4.04
N PHE A 75 -16.51 5.48 4.54
CA PHE A 75 -15.79 4.30 5.02
C PHE A 75 -16.50 3.68 6.22
N ILE A 76 -16.68 2.36 6.19
CA ILE A 76 -17.29 1.60 7.28
C ILE A 76 -16.25 0.76 8.02
N LYS A 77 -15.55 -0.13 7.28
CA LYS A 77 -14.59 -1.07 7.86
C LYS A 77 -13.73 -1.72 6.79
N ILE A 78 -12.68 -2.39 7.24
CA ILE A 78 -12.00 -3.42 6.44
C ILE A 78 -12.68 -4.76 6.77
N GLU A 79 -13.06 -5.54 5.77
CA GLU A 79 -13.84 -6.76 5.99
C GLU A 79 -13.12 -7.78 6.89
N CYS A 80 -11.80 -7.94 6.69
CA CYS A 80 -10.99 -8.78 7.55
C CYS A 80 -10.66 -8.06 8.86
N GLN A 81 -11.34 -8.47 9.94
CA GLN A 81 -11.17 -7.89 11.27
C GLN A 81 -9.73 -8.01 11.79
N GLU A 82 -9.05 -9.13 11.55
CA GLU A 82 -7.65 -9.32 11.99
C GLU A 82 -6.73 -8.29 11.32
N THR A 83 -6.90 -8.07 10.01
CA THR A 83 -6.14 -7.06 9.27
C THR A 83 -6.46 -5.65 9.76
N GLU A 84 -7.74 -5.34 10.01
CA GLU A 84 -8.14 -4.04 10.55
C GLU A 84 -7.49 -3.76 11.91
N LEU A 85 -7.50 -4.75 12.81
CA LEU A 85 -6.89 -4.63 14.13
C LEU A 85 -5.36 -4.46 14.03
N LYS A 86 -4.70 -5.22 13.15
CA LYS A 86 -3.25 -5.03 12.90
C LYS A 86 -2.93 -3.62 12.41
N MET A 87 -3.77 -3.04 11.55
CA MET A 87 -3.60 -1.65 11.11
C MET A 87 -3.78 -0.66 12.25
N LYS A 88 -4.80 -0.86 13.10
CA LYS A 88 -5.02 -0.03 14.30
C LYS A 88 -3.85 -0.09 15.29
N LEU A 89 -3.11 -1.19 15.35
CA LEU A 89 -1.88 -1.30 16.15
C LEU A 89 -0.73 -0.43 15.59
N ILE A 90 -0.66 -0.23 14.28
CA ILE A 90 0.34 0.64 13.64
C ILE A 90 -0.01 2.10 13.91
N GLU A 91 -1.25 2.47 13.62
CA GLU A 91 -1.82 3.78 13.90
C GLU A 91 -3.34 3.65 14.04
N SER A 92 -3.91 4.30 15.05
CA SER A 92 -5.32 4.13 15.45
C SER A 92 -6.31 4.36 14.30
N ARG A 93 -6.00 5.29 13.39
CA ARG A 93 -6.82 5.66 12.24
C ARG A 93 -6.29 5.12 10.90
N MET A 94 -5.39 4.14 10.94
CA MET A 94 -4.82 3.53 9.74
C MET A 94 -5.89 2.93 8.80
N PRO A 95 -6.95 2.24 9.27
CA PRO A 95 -8.00 1.75 8.37
C PRO A 95 -8.72 2.87 7.61
N GLU A 96 -9.00 3.99 8.28
CA GLU A 96 -9.61 5.18 7.68
C GLU A 96 -8.66 5.80 6.65
N LEU A 97 -7.35 5.91 6.97
CA LEU A 97 -6.33 6.37 6.03
C LEU A 97 -6.27 5.48 4.78
N ILE A 98 -6.21 4.15 4.95
CA ILE A 98 -6.24 3.17 3.86
C ILE A 98 -7.46 3.37 2.95
N SER A 99 -8.62 3.68 3.53
CA SER A 99 -9.83 3.96 2.76
C SER A 99 -9.67 5.16 1.82
N HIS A 100 -8.99 6.23 2.26
CA HIS A 100 -8.67 7.39 1.43
C HIS A 100 -7.61 7.09 0.38
N ILE A 101 -6.66 6.19 0.66
CA ILE A 101 -5.69 5.71 -0.32
C ILE A 101 -6.39 4.94 -1.44
N ALA A 102 -7.32 4.05 -1.09
CA ALA A 102 -8.14 3.37 -2.08
C ALA A 102 -8.94 4.37 -2.91
N HIS A 103 -9.62 5.32 -2.26
CA HIS A 103 -10.40 6.35 -2.95
C HIS A 103 -9.57 7.16 -3.96
N PHE A 104 -8.35 7.56 -3.59
CA PHE A 104 -7.41 8.21 -4.49
C PHE A 104 -7.06 7.33 -5.71
N GLY A 105 -6.82 6.03 -5.50
CA GLY A 105 -6.51 5.10 -6.58
C GLY A 105 -7.68 4.82 -7.55
N TYR A 106 -8.93 5.02 -7.13
CA TYR A 106 -10.10 4.93 -8.01
C TYR A 106 -10.45 6.27 -8.69
N ARG A 107 -10.10 7.41 -8.07
CA ARG A 107 -10.41 8.75 -8.58
C ARG A 107 -9.34 9.36 -9.47
N THR A 108 -8.12 8.90 -9.37
CA THR A 108 -6.98 9.47 -10.09
C THR A 108 -6.36 8.44 -11.01
N SER A 109 -5.68 8.90 -12.06
CA SER A 109 -4.83 8.05 -12.90
C SER A 109 -3.45 7.79 -12.27
N SER A 110 -3.18 8.35 -11.09
CA SER A 110 -1.89 8.25 -10.43
C SER A 110 -1.82 7.06 -9.50
N ASN A 111 -0.67 6.38 -9.54
CA ASN A 111 -0.33 5.31 -8.61
C ASN A 111 0.83 5.70 -7.67
N SER A 112 1.31 6.94 -7.76
CA SER A 112 2.49 7.43 -7.05
C SER A 112 2.17 7.74 -5.59
N LEU A 113 2.92 7.15 -4.65
CA LEU A 113 2.78 7.49 -3.24
C LEU A 113 3.12 8.95 -2.95
N LYS A 114 4.04 9.56 -3.70
CA LYS A 114 4.41 10.97 -3.53
C LYS A 114 3.24 11.90 -3.87
N GLU A 115 2.52 11.59 -4.94
CA GLU A 115 1.33 12.36 -5.34
C GLU A 115 0.17 12.12 -4.38
N LEU A 116 -0.03 10.86 -3.96
CA LEU A 116 -0.99 10.51 -2.91
C LEU A 116 -0.73 11.28 -1.60
N ILE A 117 0.52 11.37 -1.15
CA ILE A 117 0.87 12.14 0.06
C ILE A 117 0.50 13.61 -0.13
N GLY A 118 0.89 14.22 -1.26
CA GLY A 118 0.53 15.62 -1.55
C GLY A 118 -0.98 15.84 -1.57
N TYR A 119 -1.73 14.90 -2.17
CA TYR A 119 -3.19 14.91 -2.15
C TYR A 119 -3.75 14.84 -0.72
N LEU A 120 -3.31 13.87 0.08
CA LEU A 120 -3.79 13.68 1.45
C LEU A 120 -3.47 14.87 2.36
N GLU A 121 -2.26 15.43 2.26
CA GLU A 121 -1.88 16.63 3.01
C GLU A 121 -2.73 17.85 2.60
N SER A 122 -3.09 17.97 1.32
CA SER A 122 -3.94 19.07 0.83
C SER A 122 -5.41 18.93 1.23
N GLN A 123 -5.96 17.72 1.17
CA GLN A 123 -7.37 17.47 1.47
C GLN A 123 -7.63 17.31 2.97
N ASN A 124 -6.60 16.90 3.72
CA ASN A 124 -6.66 16.59 5.14
C ASN A 124 -7.94 15.81 5.53
N PRO A 125 -8.24 14.67 4.87
CA PRO A 125 -9.52 13.99 5.03
C PRO A 125 -9.77 13.49 6.46
N LEU A 126 -8.68 13.29 7.22
CA LEU A 126 -8.70 12.86 8.61
C LEU A 126 -8.74 14.06 9.58
N LYS A 127 -8.66 15.30 9.09
CA LYS A 127 -8.70 16.52 9.91
C LYS A 127 -7.63 16.55 10.99
N PHE A 128 -6.41 16.14 10.66
CA PHE A 128 -5.26 16.35 11.54
C PHE A 128 -5.01 17.84 11.75
N ASP A 129 -4.54 18.21 12.94
CA ASP A 129 -4.13 19.59 13.22
C ASP A 129 -2.80 19.90 12.54
N GLN A 130 -2.87 20.45 11.32
CA GLN A 130 -1.70 20.85 10.53
C GLN A 130 -1.19 22.26 10.88
N SER A 131 -1.68 22.92 11.95
CA SER A 131 -1.31 24.31 12.29
C SER A 131 0.19 24.55 12.52
N LYS A 132 0.95 23.47 12.79
CA LYS A 132 2.41 23.49 12.98
C LYS A 132 3.20 22.91 11.81
N GLY A 133 2.55 22.58 10.69
CA GLY A 133 3.20 22.03 9.51
C GLY A 133 3.77 20.62 9.68
N HIS A 134 3.23 19.83 10.62
CA HIS A 134 3.65 18.44 10.81
C HIS A 134 3.09 17.55 9.67
N PRO A 135 3.91 16.68 9.05
CA PRO A 135 3.51 15.87 7.90
C PRO A 135 2.83 14.57 8.35
N PHE A 136 1.63 14.67 8.92
CA PHE A 136 0.93 13.53 9.53
C PHE A 136 0.68 12.39 8.54
N TYR A 137 0.33 12.70 7.28
CA TYR A 137 0.02 11.67 6.29
C TYR A 137 1.28 10.97 5.81
N GLU A 138 2.33 11.73 5.49
CA GLU A 138 3.61 11.14 5.11
C GLU A 138 4.16 10.25 6.23
N HIS A 139 4.12 10.71 7.48
CA HIS A 139 4.59 9.96 8.64
C HIS A 139 3.82 8.66 8.84
N ASN A 140 2.48 8.71 8.77
CA ASN A 140 1.64 7.54 8.95
C ASN A 140 1.79 6.54 7.79
N LEU A 141 1.94 7.02 6.55
CA LEU A 141 2.19 6.16 5.40
C LEU A 141 3.58 5.50 5.49
N LYS A 142 4.60 6.23 5.92
CA LYS A 142 5.95 5.68 6.19
C LYS A 142 5.91 4.58 7.25
N LYS A 143 5.19 4.78 8.36
CA LYS A 143 4.96 3.73 9.37
C LYS A 143 4.31 2.49 8.76
N LEU A 144 3.24 2.66 7.99
CA LEU A 144 2.54 1.55 7.32
C LEU A 144 3.50 0.75 6.44
N LEU A 145 4.22 1.41 5.52
CA LEU A 145 5.11 0.74 4.58
C LEU A 145 6.25 0.02 5.30
N PHE A 146 6.83 0.65 6.32
CA PHE A 146 7.86 0.03 7.14
C PHE A 146 7.33 -1.25 7.82
N THR A 147 6.15 -1.19 8.44
CA THR A 147 5.55 -2.37 9.05
C THR A 147 5.24 -3.46 8.02
N LEU A 148 4.66 -3.13 6.86
CA LEU A 148 4.38 -4.09 5.80
C LEU A 148 5.64 -4.78 5.29
N CYS A 149 6.73 -4.03 5.12
CA CYS A 149 8.02 -4.60 4.74
C CYS A 149 8.55 -5.58 5.79
N LEU A 150 8.42 -5.24 7.08
CA LEU A 150 8.84 -6.11 8.17
C LEU A 150 7.94 -7.34 8.35
N THR A 151 6.64 -7.24 8.11
CA THR A 151 5.72 -8.38 8.24
C THR A 151 5.89 -9.39 7.12
N ASN A 152 6.17 -8.90 5.91
CA ASN A 152 6.41 -9.74 4.73
C ASN A 152 7.86 -10.20 4.64
N TRP A 153 8.71 -9.78 5.60
CA TRP A 153 10.09 -10.19 5.68
C TRP A 153 10.19 -11.70 5.93
N PRO A 154 11.01 -12.43 5.17
CA PRO A 154 11.33 -13.82 5.49
C PRO A 154 12.00 -13.91 6.86
N LYS A 155 11.28 -14.43 7.86
CA LYS A 155 11.82 -14.67 9.19
C LYS A 155 12.78 -15.87 9.14
N GLY A 156 14.04 -15.63 8.78
CA GLY A 156 15.12 -16.60 8.91
C GLY A 156 15.58 -16.78 10.36
N THR A 157 16.21 -17.92 10.66
CA THR A 157 16.73 -18.28 11.99
C THR A 157 17.99 -17.51 12.42
N ASN A 158 18.50 -16.61 11.57
CA ASN A 158 19.75 -15.90 11.80
C ASN A 158 19.54 -14.37 11.85
N ASN A 159 20.35 -13.71 12.68
CA ASN A 159 20.43 -12.28 13.02
C ASN A 159 20.64 -11.29 11.84
N TYR A 160 20.27 -11.64 10.61
CA TYR A 160 20.33 -10.77 9.43
C TYR A 160 19.11 -9.83 9.37
N THR A 161 18.99 -8.96 10.38
CA THR A 161 17.87 -8.01 10.57
C THR A 161 18.22 -6.57 10.19
N ASN A 162 19.39 -6.33 9.57
CA ASN A 162 19.98 -4.99 9.59
C ASN A 162 19.77 -4.17 8.31
N GLY A 163 19.22 -4.71 7.22
CA GLY A 163 19.07 -3.95 5.97
C GLY A 163 18.42 -4.70 4.82
N LEU A 164 17.86 -3.94 3.89
CA LEU A 164 17.33 -4.35 2.59
C LEU A 164 18.35 -4.12 1.47
N SER A 165 18.38 -5.03 0.51
CA SER A 165 19.08 -4.84 -0.76
C SER A 165 18.06 -5.01 -1.88
N PHE A 166 17.71 -3.91 -2.55
CA PHE A 166 16.87 -3.93 -3.75
C PHE A 166 17.74 -3.91 -5.00
N ILE A 167 17.25 -4.49 -6.09
CA ILE A 167 17.88 -4.35 -7.41
C ILE A 167 16.84 -3.73 -8.32
N ASN A 168 17.17 -2.58 -8.90
CA ASN A 168 16.27 -1.94 -9.85
C ASN A 168 16.25 -2.71 -11.19
N GLY A 169 15.34 -2.35 -12.11
CA GLY A 169 15.24 -2.99 -13.43
C GLY A 169 16.52 -2.95 -14.28
N ASP A 170 17.44 -2.03 -13.98
CA ASP A 170 18.73 -1.88 -14.66
C ASP A 170 19.86 -2.73 -14.03
N GLY A 171 19.54 -3.54 -13.02
CA GLY A 171 20.53 -4.32 -12.28
C GLY A 171 21.37 -3.52 -11.28
N LYS A 172 21.03 -2.24 -11.06
CA LYS A 172 21.66 -1.39 -10.03
C LYS A 172 21.12 -1.77 -8.66
N LEU A 173 22.03 -2.14 -7.77
CA LEU A 173 21.73 -2.43 -6.39
C LEU A 173 21.45 -1.13 -5.63
N ILE A 174 20.26 -1.05 -5.03
CA ILE A 174 19.87 0.00 -4.09
C ILE A 174 19.85 -0.64 -2.70
N TYR A 175 20.88 -0.34 -1.92
CA TYR A 175 21.00 -0.81 -0.57
C TYR A 175 20.31 0.14 0.39
N CYS A 176 19.56 -0.41 1.34
CA CYS A 176 19.01 0.38 2.42
C CYS A 176 19.16 -0.30 3.77
N HIS A 177 19.99 0.29 4.64
CA HIS A 177 20.16 -0.22 5.99
C HIS A 177 18.96 0.17 6.85
N VAL A 178 18.39 -0.76 7.61
CA VAL A 178 17.28 -0.46 8.54
C VAL A 178 17.71 0.55 9.62
N SER A 179 19.01 0.58 9.97
CA SER A 179 19.55 1.61 10.89
C SER A 179 19.67 3.01 10.28
N ASP A 180 19.65 3.16 8.95
CA ASP A 180 19.35 4.46 8.32
C ASP A 180 17.88 4.47 7.91
N GLN A 181 17.03 4.46 8.94
CA GLN A 181 15.58 4.42 8.78
C GLN A 181 15.08 5.54 7.88
N ARG A 182 15.74 6.71 7.88
CA ARG A 182 15.34 7.83 7.04
C ARG A 182 15.48 7.49 5.56
N SER A 183 16.68 7.12 5.13
CA SER A 183 16.95 6.75 3.73
C SER A 183 16.06 5.58 3.30
N PHE A 184 15.75 4.68 4.24
CA PHE A 184 14.86 3.56 3.97
C PHE A 184 13.42 3.96 3.73
N LEU A 185 12.88 4.81 4.58
CA LEU A 185 11.52 5.32 4.40
C LEU A 185 11.41 6.16 3.12
N GLU A 186 12.43 6.94 2.76
CA GLU A 186 12.48 7.69 1.50
C GLU A 186 12.47 6.72 0.30
N PHE A 187 13.30 5.66 0.34
CA PHE A 187 13.29 4.62 -0.68
C PHE A 187 11.92 3.98 -0.87
N LEU A 188 11.23 3.61 0.23
CA LEU A 188 9.91 2.99 0.16
C LEU A 188 8.89 3.91 -0.52
N ILE A 189 8.89 5.20 -0.19
CA ILE A 189 7.99 6.17 -0.83
C ILE A 189 8.27 6.29 -2.33
N GLU A 190 9.54 6.30 -2.74
CA GLU A 190 9.93 6.47 -4.15
C GLU A 190 9.66 5.22 -5.01
N ASN A 191 9.72 4.04 -4.42
CA ASN A 191 9.70 2.76 -5.14
C ASN A 191 8.43 1.95 -4.93
N THR A 192 7.49 2.41 -4.10
CA THR A 192 6.18 1.79 -3.93
C THR A 192 5.11 2.56 -4.71
N GLN A 193 4.11 1.83 -5.16
CA GLN A 193 2.93 2.33 -5.85
C GLN A 193 1.67 1.64 -5.31
N ILE A 194 0.54 2.31 -5.47
CA ILE A 194 -0.78 1.74 -5.20
C ILE A 194 -1.39 1.21 -6.50
N THR A 195 -2.25 0.20 -6.41
CA THR A 195 -2.98 -0.29 -7.57
C THR A 195 -4.38 -0.70 -7.15
N THR A 196 -5.37 -0.31 -7.93
CA THR A 196 -6.77 -0.72 -7.77
C THR A 196 -7.10 -1.72 -8.88
N LYS A 197 -7.92 -2.72 -8.57
CA LYS A 197 -8.33 -3.76 -9.53
C LYS A 197 -9.82 -3.63 -9.81
N SER A 198 -10.15 -2.87 -10.86
CA SER A 198 -11.50 -2.73 -11.41
C SER A 198 -12.08 -4.08 -11.85
N GLY A 199 -13.39 -4.26 -11.69
CA GLY A 199 -14.14 -5.47 -12.03
C GLY A 199 -14.19 -6.53 -10.92
N MET A 200 -13.53 -6.28 -9.78
CA MET A 200 -13.68 -7.10 -8.56
C MET A 200 -14.51 -6.41 -7.48
N GLU A 201 -14.90 -5.15 -7.73
CA GLU A 201 -15.75 -4.40 -6.82
C GLU A 201 -17.15 -5.00 -6.79
N ARG A 202 -17.70 -5.13 -5.59
CA ARG A 202 -19.04 -5.66 -5.40
C ARG A 202 -19.86 -4.63 -4.67
N ILE A 203 -20.88 -4.12 -5.35
CA ILE A 203 -21.96 -3.41 -4.69
C ILE A 203 -22.96 -4.44 -4.19
N TYR A 204 -23.41 -4.26 -2.94
CA TYR A 204 -24.37 -5.15 -2.31
C TYR A 204 -25.29 -4.38 -1.37
N GLU A 205 -26.50 -4.90 -1.18
CA GLU A 205 -27.47 -4.35 -0.24
C GLU A 205 -27.45 -5.17 1.04
N GLU A 206 -27.47 -4.49 2.18
CA GLU A 206 -27.61 -5.10 3.50
C GLU A 206 -28.51 -4.20 4.35
N ASN A 207 -29.63 -4.75 4.85
CA ASN A 207 -30.61 -4.02 5.68
C ASN A 207 -31.17 -2.74 5.05
N GLY A 208 -31.39 -2.72 3.72
CA GLY A 208 -31.90 -1.54 3.00
C GLY A 208 -30.85 -0.46 2.73
N GLU A 209 -29.58 -0.72 3.04
CA GLU A 209 -28.47 0.18 2.75
C GLU A 209 -27.56 -0.43 1.70
N LEU A 210 -27.01 0.41 0.80
CA LEU A 210 -26.05 -0.04 -0.20
C LEU A 210 -24.61 0.16 0.27
N PHE A 211 -23.79 -0.83 -0.03
CA PHE A 211 -22.37 -0.86 0.25
C PHE A 211 -21.59 -1.21 -1.01
N ILE A 212 -20.34 -0.75 -1.07
CA ILE A 212 -19.37 -1.12 -2.10
C ILE A 212 -18.13 -1.68 -1.43
N LYS A 213 -17.61 -2.79 -1.98
CA LYS A 213 -16.29 -3.33 -1.66
C LYS A 213 -15.29 -2.87 -2.68
N LEU A 214 -14.25 -2.17 -2.22
CA LEU A 214 -13.14 -1.73 -3.05
C LEU A 214 -11.88 -2.51 -2.72
N ASN A 215 -11.03 -2.66 -3.73
CA ASN A 215 -9.77 -3.36 -3.64
C ASN A 215 -8.60 -2.38 -3.64
N LEU A 216 -7.57 -2.66 -2.85
CA LEU A 216 -6.33 -1.89 -2.84
C LEU A 216 -5.14 -2.83 -2.75
N GLN A 217 -4.21 -2.63 -3.67
CA GLN A 217 -2.89 -3.22 -3.63
C GLN A 217 -1.84 -2.15 -3.34
N ILE A 218 -0.88 -2.44 -2.46
CA ILE A 218 0.35 -1.66 -2.29
C ILE A 218 1.51 -2.56 -2.70
N ARG A 219 2.34 -2.11 -3.63
CA ARG A 219 3.41 -2.93 -4.21
C ARG A 219 4.61 -2.09 -4.62
N PHE A 220 5.79 -2.69 -4.71
CA PHE A 220 6.90 -2.10 -5.44
C PHE A 220 6.56 -1.93 -6.93
N LYS A 221 7.16 -0.91 -7.53
CA LYS A 221 7.06 -0.59 -8.96
C LYS A 221 7.53 -1.79 -9.81
#